data_AF-A0AA88XRM6-F1
#
_entry.id   AF-A0AA88XRM6-F1
#
_cell.length_a   1.000
_cell.length_b   1.000
_cell.length_c   1.000
_cell.angle_alpha   90.00
_cell.angle_beta   90.00
_cell.angle_gamma   90.00
#
_symmetry.space_group_name_H-M   'P 1'
#
loop_
_entity.id
_entity.type
_entity.pdbx_description
1 polymer ?
#
loop_
_entity_poly.entity_id
_entity_poly.type
_entity_poly.pdbx_seq_one_letter_code
_entity_poly.pdbx_strand_id
1 'polypeptide(L)'
;MIFDSENFSHQDTTVATLLSGWRLVEQNEYLFTKSHQHVSYYPKIYGTCGSFYLTEYVPPDLSYFPNFLITKEVSWNMRVTVAMEILNITESMDKNFHEPLHFCDVKVWNYGISPVGEVKVIDTDSMYYESDLTDTMGKLNCTSHEHCDFNDCHGFCVLTTGKCRPQRTNNNLQKICQDILSDDPKNFFAGLVHNPPTDLSYRITTLVQECANPDGSHGILSKARSPTPAVYYHKLRHILQKSLVLYKTTQNAHNKYV
;
A
#
# COMPACT_ATOMS: atom_id res chain seq x y z
N MET A 1 -31.05 5.65 9.71
CA MET A 1 -29.57 5.75 9.83
C MET A 1 -29.24 5.72 11.30
N ILE A 2 -28.46 4.73 11.75
CA ILE A 2 -28.01 4.67 13.14
C ILE A 2 -26.58 5.20 13.14
N PHE A 3 -26.41 6.45 13.57
CA PHE A 3 -25.10 7.04 13.81
C PHE A 3 -24.86 6.95 15.32
N ASP A 4 -24.28 5.85 15.79
CA ASP A 4 -24.02 5.67 17.21
C ASP A 4 -22.82 6.51 17.63
N SER A 5 -23.10 7.70 18.15
CA SER A 5 -22.28 8.33 19.16
C SER A 5 -22.63 7.69 20.51
N GLU A 6 -21.62 7.09 21.15
CA GLU A 6 -21.55 6.64 22.55
C GLU A 6 -22.83 6.87 23.40
N ASN A 7 -23.77 5.92 23.36
CA ASN A 7 -24.75 5.65 24.42
C ASN A 7 -25.54 4.38 24.09
N PHE A 8 -24.94 3.22 24.34
CA PHE A 8 -25.64 1.94 24.22
C PHE A 8 -26.55 1.76 25.45
N SER A 9 -27.74 2.38 25.42
CA SER A 9 -28.81 1.99 26.36
C SER A 9 -29.36 0.63 25.93
N HIS A 10 -29.37 -0.34 26.85
CA HIS A 10 -29.97 -1.67 26.69
C HIS A 10 -31.50 -1.59 26.46
N GLN A 11 -31.92 -1.11 25.29
CA GLN A 11 -33.33 -1.08 24.93
C GLN A 11 -33.49 -1.67 23.52
N ASP A 12 -33.88 -2.94 23.51
CA ASP A 12 -34.28 -3.79 22.39
C ASP A 12 -33.41 -3.71 21.12
N THR A 13 -32.34 -4.50 21.11
CA THR A 13 -31.62 -4.82 19.87
C THR A 13 -32.57 -5.53 18.91
N THR A 14 -33.06 -4.80 17.91
CA THR A 14 -33.99 -5.35 16.91
C THR A 14 -33.30 -6.39 16.02
N VAL A 15 -34.08 -7.30 15.42
CA VAL A 15 -33.58 -8.25 14.40
C VAL A 15 -32.87 -7.51 13.27
N ALA A 16 -33.36 -6.34 12.88
CA ALA A 16 -32.73 -5.51 11.85
C ALA A 16 -31.32 -5.03 12.27
N THR A 17 -31.13 -4.69 13.54
CA THR A 17 -29.81 -4.30 14.08
C THR A 17 -28.84 -5.48 14.05
N LEU A 18 -29.28 -6.66 14.49
CA LEU A 18 -28.44 -7.87 14.46
C LEU A 18 -28.04 -8.25 13.04
N LEU A 19 -28.98 -8.22 12.09
CA LEU A 19 -28.69 -8.51 10.68
C LEU A 19 -27.72 -7.48 10.07
N SER A 20 -27.88 -6.20 10.40
CA SER A 20 -26.95 -5.16 9.93
C SER A 20 -25.54 -5.38 10.48
N GLY A 21 -25.43 -5.66 11.79
CA GLY A 21 -24.15 -5.99 12.42
C GLY A 21 -23.51 -7.23 11.81
N TRP A 22 -24.28 -8.29 11.57
CA TRP A 22 -23.79 -9.52 10.93
C TRP A 22 -23.19 -9.26 9.54
N ARG A 23 -23.88 -8.46 8.71
CA ARG A 23 -23.38 -8.10 7.37
C ARG A 23 -22.09 -7.30 7.36
N LEU A 24 -21.82 -6.54 8.42
CA LEU A 24 -20.58 -5.77 8.56
C LEU A 24 -19.44 -6.65 9.06
N VAL A 25 -19.73 -7.57 10.00
CA VAL A 25 -18.73 -8.53 10.50
C VAL A 25 -18.30 -9.53 9.43
N GLU A 26 -19.14 -9.81 8.42
CA GLU A 26 -18.74 -10.60 7.24
C GLU A 26 -17.76 -9.86 6.31
N GLN A 27 -17.54 -8.55 6.49
CA GLN A 27 -16.66 -7.75 5.63
C GLN A 27 -15.29 -7.54 6.30
N ASN A 28 -14.25 -8.14 5.71
CA ASN A 28 -12.87 -8.02 6.20
C ASN A 28 -12.41 -6.56 6.26
N GLU A 29 -12.69 -5.76 5.23
CA GLU A 29 -12.30 -4.34 5.17
C GLU A 29 -12.90 -3.54 6.34
N TYR A 30 -14.19 -3.76 6.65
CA TYR A 30 -14.84 -3.12 7.78
C TYR A 30 -14.21 -3.54 9.11
N LEU A 31 -14.06 -4.84 9.35
CA LEU A 31 -13.48 -5.36 10.60
C LEU A 31 -12.07 -4.82 10.81
N PHE A 32 -11.26 -4.88 9.76
CA PHE A 32 -9.87 -4.43 9.78
C PHE A 32 -9.77 -2.92 10.02
N THR A 33 -10.51 -2.11 9.27
CA THR A 33 -10.52 -0.65 9.45
C THR A 33 -11.08 -0.27 10.83
N LYS A 34 -12.09 -0.99 11.32
CA LYS A 34 -12.71 -0.75 12.63
C LYS A 34 -11.79 -1.09 13.80
N SER A 35 -11.00 -2.16 13.72
CA SER A 35 -10.02 -2.51 14.76
C SER A 35 -8.83 -1.55 14.81
N HIS A 36 -8.56 -0.85 13.70
CA HIS A 36 -7.41 0.03 13.54
C HIS A 36 -7.73 1.53 13.59
N GLN A 37 -8.88 1.91 14.17
CA GLN A 37 -9.29 3.32 14.29
C GLN A 37 -8.32 4.20 15.10
N HIS A 38 -7.39 3.62 15.86
CA HIS A 38 -6.35 4.35 16.59
C HIS A 38 -5.14 4.74 15.72
N VAL A 39 -4.99 4.13 14.55
CA VAL A 39 -3.90 4.37 13.60
C VAL A 39 -4.33 5.47 12.61
N SER A 40 -3.48 6.47 12.39
CA SER A 40 -3.85 7.70 11.67
C SER A 40 -4.09 7.51 10.17
N TYR A 41 -3.40 6.56 9.55
CA TYR A 41 -3.46 6.30 8.10
C TYR A 41 -4.61 5.37 7.68
N TYR A 42 -5.52 5.03 8.58
CA TYR A 42 -6.81 4.44 8.22
C TYR A 42 -7.94 5.47 8.36
N PRO A 43 -8.89 5.52 7.42
CA PRO A 43 -10.05 6.40 7.51
C PRO A 43 -10.84 6.18 8.79
N LYS A 44 -11.28 7.28 9.43
CA LYS A 44 -12.19 7.19 10.57
C LYS A 44 -13.54 6.64 10.12
N ILE A 45 -14.15 5.76 10.90
CA ILE A 45 -15.52 5.28 10.70
C ILE A 45 -16.46 6.09 11.60
N TYR A 46 -17.40 6.81 10.99
CA TYR A 46 -18.37 7.66 11.69
C TYR A 46 -19.68 6.95 12.03
N GLY A 47 -20.03 5.86 11.34
CA GLY A 47 -21.27 5.14 11.60
C GLY A 47 -21.54 4.04 10.60
N THR A 48 -22.67 3.36 10.78
CA THR A 48 -23.04 2.17 10.01
C THR A 48 -24.53 2.18 9.65
N CYS A 49 -24.90 1.64 8.49
CA CYS A 49 -26.28 1.51 8.05
C CYS A 49 -26.44 0.25 7.18
N GLY A 50 -27.02 -0.81 7.74
CA GLY A 50 -27.10 -2.10 7.04
C GLY A 50 -25.70 -2.67 6.80
N SER A 51 -25.40 -3.01 5.56
CA SER A 51 -24.08 -3.47 5.11
C SER A 51 -23.10 -2.33 4.84
N PHE A 52 -23.51 -1.07 4.95
CA PHE A 52 -22.68 0.09 4.65
C PHE A 52 -22.11 0.70 5.92
N TYR A 53 -20.93 1.30 5.82
CA TYR A 53 -20.35 2.13 6.85
C TYR A 53 -19.88 3.46 6.23
N LEU A 54 -19.99 4.51 7.03
CA LEU A 54 -19.58 5.85 6.64
C LEU A 54 -18.16 6.08 7.14
N THR A 55 -17.26 6.45 6.24
CA THR A 55 -15.87 6.78 6.55
C THR A 55 -15.58 8.26 6.38
N GLU A 56 -14.42 8.67 6.90
CA GLU A 56 -13.76 9.91 6.57
C GLU A 56 -13.66 10.09 5.05
N TYR A 57 -13.94 11.30 4.57
CA TYR A 57 -13.82 11.60 3.16
C TYR A 57 -12.35 11.63 2.75
N VAL A 58 -11.93 10.57 2.07
CA VAL A 58 -10.58 10.40 1.53
C VAL A 58 -10.73 9.93 0.08
N PRO A 59 -10.82 10.84 -0.90
CA PRO A 59 -11.00 10.44 -2.28
C PRO A 59 -9.77 9.65 -2.79
N PRO A 60 -9.98 8.60 -3.61
CA PRO A 60 -8.93 7.97 -4.40
C PRO A 60 -8.55 8.93 -5.55
N ASP A 61 -7.98 10.08 -5.21
CA ASP A 61 -7.70 11.11 -6.19
C ASP A 61 -6.48 10.70 -7.05
N LEU A 62 -6.81 10.03 -8.15
CA LEU A 62 -5.88 9.59 -9.17
C LEU A 62 -5.12 10.75 -9.81
N SER A 63 -5.52 12.02 -9.62
CA SER A 63 -4.73 13.14 -10.15
C SER A 63 -3.36 13.27 -9.48
N TYR A 64 -3.22 12.85 -8.22
CA TYR A 64 -1.92 12.80 -7.53
C TYR A 64 -1.02 11.68 -8.04
N PHE A 65 -1.61 10.67 -8.66
CA PHE A 65 -0.89 9.57 -9.29
C PHE A 65 -0.71 9.88 -10.77
N PRO A 66 0.53 9.95 -11.26
CA PRO A 66 0.82 10.24 -12.65
C PRO A 66 0.06 9.29 -13.57
N ASN A 67 -0.81 9.83 -14.42
CA ASN A 67 -1.51 9.05 -15.41
C ASN A 67 -1.01 9.46 -16.78
N PHE A 68 -0.57 8.50 -17.59
CA PHE A 68 -0.08 8.74 -18.95
C PHE A 68 -1.13 9.42 -19.85
N LEU A 69 -2.42 9.37 -19.48
CA LEU A 69 -3.55 9.98 -20.19
C LEU A 69 -4.02 11.32 -19.60
N ILE A 70 -3.61 11.69 -18.38
CA ILE A 70 -4.06 12.92 -17.72
C ILE A 70 -2.97 13.99 -17.84
N THR A 71 -3.30 15.11 -18.47
CA THR A 71 -2.39 16.24 -18.76
C THR A 71 -2.10 17.14 -17.57
N LYS A 72 -2.75 16.91 -16.42
CA LYS A 72 -2.54 17.71 -15.21
C LYS A 72 -1.26 17.24 -14.51
N GLU A 73 -0.17 17.95 -14.74
CA GLU A 73 1.09 17.68 -14.04
C GLU A 73 0.97 18.01 -12.54
N VAL A 74 0.98 16.97 -11.71
CA VAL A 74 1.18 17.13 -10.27
C VAL A 74 2.66 17.37 -10.00
N SER A 75 2.98 18.43 -9.25
CA SER A 75 4.37 18.82 -8.98
C SER A 75 5.20 17.67 -8.40
N TRP A 76 6.48 17.60 -8.79
CA TRP A 76 7.45 16.65 -8.22
C TRP A 76 7.43 16.65 -6.68
N ASN A 77 7.33 17.83 -6.07
CA ASN A 77 7.29 17.98 -4.61
C ASN A 77 6.10 17.24 -3.98
N MET A 78 4.91 17.36 -4.56
CA MET A 78 3.72 16.66 -4.05
C MET A 78 3.86 15.14 -4.21
N ARG A 79 4.32 14.66 -5.38
CA ARG A 79 4.50 13.22 -5.61
C ARG A 79 5.50 12.60 -4.65
N VAL A 80 6.62 13.29 -4.40
CA VAL A 80 7.63 12.85 -3.43
C VAL A 80 7.09 12.88 -2.00
N THR A 81 6.27 13.88 -1.64
CA THR A 81 5.64 13.95 -0.31
C THR A 81 4.72 12.74 -0.10
N VAL A 82 3.87 12.41 -1.07
CA VAL A 82 3.01 11.22 -1.02
C VAL A 82 3.83 9.94 -0.97
N ALA A 83 4.88 9.80 -1.80
CA ALA A 83 5.75 8.64 -1.82
C ALA A 83 6.46 8.42 -0.46
N MET A 84 6.93 9.49 0.19
CA MET A 84 7.52 9.39 1.52
C MET A 84 6.51 8.94 2.58
N GLU A 85 5.27 9.44 2.52
CA GLU A 85 4.24 9.04 3.46
C GLU A 85 3.82 7.58 3.27
N ILE A 86 3.68 7.11 2.03
CA ILE A 86 3.44 5.69 1.74
C ILE A 86 4.59 4.82 2.29
N LEU A 87 5.86 5.25 2.13
CA LEU A 87 7.00 4.53 2.73
C LEU A 87 6.93 4.49 4.27
N ASN A 88 6.48 5.56 4.92
CA ASN A 88 6.30 5.60 6.38
C ASN A 88 5.17 4.66 6.84
N ILE A 89 4.04 4.68 6.14
CA ILE A 89 2.91 3.78 6.37
C ILE A 89 3.37 2.32 6.23
N THR A 90 4.07 2.00 5.15
CA THR A 90 4.56 0.64 4.88
C THR A 90 5.53 0.17 5.95
N GLU A 91 6.47 1.02 6.38
CA GLU A 91 7.38 0.67 7.48
C GLU A 91 6.65 0.50 8.81
N SER A 92 5.57 1.26 9.04
CA SER A 92 4.69 1.11 10.20
C SER A 92 3.98 -0.24 10.19
N MET A 93 3.47 -0.67 9.03
CA MET A 93 2.88 -2.01 8.84
C MET A 93 3.86 -3.13 9.16
N ASP A 94 5.12 -2.97 8.77
CA ASP A 94 6.16 -3.97 9.01
C ASP A 94 6.62 -4.05 10.48
N LYS A 95 6.41 -3.01 11.30
CA LYS A 95 7.11 -2.86 12.60
C LYS A 95 6.25 -2.49 13.81
N ASN A 96 5.11 -1.83 13.62
CA ASN A 96 4.37 -1.18 14.71
C ASN A 96 3.13 -1.98 15.17
N PHE A 97 2.91 -3.15 14.60
CA PHE A 97 1.85 -4.09 14.99
C PHE A 97 2.44 -5.24 15.83
N HIS A 98 1.58 -6.04 16.46
CA HIS A 98 2.00 -7.21 17.26
C HIS A 98 2.80 -8.22 16.42
N GLU A 99 2.45 -8.35 15.15
CA GLU A 99 3.20 -9.06 14.13
C GLU A 99 3.12 -8.27 12.80
N PRO A 100 4.00 -8.53 11.82
CA PRO A 100 3.98 -7.81 10.55
C PRO A 100 2.61 -7.86 9.90
N LEU A 101 2.15 -6.71 9.41
CA LEU A 101 0.95 -6.61 8.61
C LEU A 101 1.33 -6.64 7.13
N HIS A 102 0.76 -7.55 6.37
CA HIS A 102 0.98 -7.68 4.93
C HIS A 102 -0.13 -7.02 4.14
N PHE A 103 0.25 -6.22 3.16
CA PHE A 103 -0.65 -5.73 2.14
C PHE A 103 -0.45 -6.55 0.87
N CYS A 104 -1.44 -7.40 0.56
CA CYS A 104 -1.38 -8.32 -0.57
C CYS A 104 -2.15 -7.82 -1.80
N ASP A 105 -2.57 -6.55 -1.85
CA ASP A 105 -3.14 -5.94 -3.05
C ASP A 105 -2.72 -4.46 -3.14
N VAL A 106 -1.47 -4.22 -3.52
CA VAL A 106 -0.88 -2.88 -3.55
C VAL A 106 -1.23 -2.20 -4.86
N LYS A 107 -2.12 -1.21 -4.79
CA LYS A 107 -2.54 -0.40 -5.95
C LYS A 107 -2.65 1.07 -5.57
N VAL A 108 -2.45 1.96 -6.54
CA VAL A 108 -2.55 3.41 -6.32
C VAL A 108 -3.93 3.84 -5.82
N TRP A 109 -5.01 3.19 -6.28
CA TRP A 109 -6.38 3.51 -5.88
C TRP A 109 -6.79 2.89 -4.53
N ASN A 110 -5.94 2.08 -3.90
CA ASN A 110 -6.15 1.61 -2.52
C ASN A 110 -5.65 2.64 -1.50
N TYR A 111 -5.06 3.74 -1.99
CA TYR A 111 -4.71 4.92 -1.20
C TYR A 111 -5.56 6.11 -1.62
N GLY A 112 -5.80 7.01 -0.67
CA GLY A 112 -6.41 8.31 -0.93
C GLY A 112 -5.72 9.41 -0.14
N ILE A 113 -6.04 10.66 -0.48
CA ILE A 113 -5.50 11.84 0.21
C ILE A 113 -6.65 12.65 0.78
N SER A 114 -6.63 12.89 2.09
CA SER A 114 -7.67 13.67 2.76
C SER A 114 -7.59 15.15 2.36
N PRO A 115 -8.66 15.95 2.57
CA PRO A 115 -8.63 17.39 2.30
C PRO A 115 -7.52 18.18 3.01
N VAL A 116 -6.99 17.63 4.11
CA VAL A 116 -5.87 18.22 4.86
C VAL A 116 -4.50 17.68 4.42
N GLY A 117 -4.45 16.82 3.40
CA GLY A 117 -3.22 16.33 2.77
C GLY A 117 -2.64 15.06 3.38
N GLU A 118 -3.39 14.33 4.22
CA GLU A 118 -2.94 13.07 4.81
C GLU A 118 -3.17 11.92 3.84
N VAL A 119 -2.16 11.06 3.65
CA VAL A 119 -2.32 9.81 2.88
C VAL A 119 -2.98 8.77 3.78
N LYS A 120 -4.05 8.13 3.31
CA LYS A 120 -4.72 7.03 4.01
C LYS A 120 -4.87 5.82 3.12
N VAL A 121 -4.90 4.64 3.73
CA VAL A 121 -5.22 3.38 3.07
C VAL A 121 -6.72 3.19 3.14
N ILE A 122 -7.37 3.31 1.99
CA ILE A 122 -8.84 3.35 1.88
C ILE A 122 -9.43 1.99 1.51
N ASP A 123 -8.59 1.04 1.07
CA ASP A 123 -8.96 -0.34 0.84
C ASP A 123 -8.04 -1.26 1.65
N THR A 124 -8.64 -2.03 2.55
CA THR A 124 -7.96 -2.92 3.50
C THR A 124 -8.44 -4.37 3.37
N ASP A 125 -9.18 -4.71 2.31
CA ASP A 125 -9.76 -6.04 2.12
C ASP A 125 -8.71 -7.17 2.02
N SER A 126 -7.50 -6.79 1.60
CA SER A 126 -6.36 -7.66 1.34
C SER A 126 -5.20 -7.39 2.30
N MET A 127 -5.52 -7.00 3.53
CA MET A 127 -4.57 -6.90 4.64
C MET A 127 -4.65 -8.10 5.56
N TYR A 128 -3.48 -8.68 5.87
CA TYR A 128 -3.37 -9.89 6.66
C TYR A 128 -2.24 -9.77 7.65
N TYR A 129 -2.43 -10.23 8.88
CA TYR A 129 -1.31 -10.47 9.77
C TYR A 129 -0.45 -11.65 9.27
N GLU A 130 0.83 -11.66 9.62
CA GLU A 130 1.79 -12.72 9.24
C GLU A 130 1.23 -14.12 9.56
N SER A 131 0.71 -14.34 10.77
CA SER A 131 0.14 -15.64 11.17
C SER A 131 -1.00 -16.09 10.27
N ASP A 132 -1.99 -15.23 9.99
CA ASP A 132 -3.14 -15.53 9.15
C ASP A 132 -2.74 -15.80 7.69
N LEU A 133 -1.83 -14.97 7.14
CA LEU A 133 -1.34 -15.13 5.77
C LEU A 133 -0.59 -16.45 5.61
N THR A 134 0.38 -16.72 6.49
CA THR A 134 1.25 -17.88 6.37
C THR A 134 0.51 -19.20 6.61
N ASP A 135 -0.45 -19.24 7.54
CA ASP A 135 -1.33 -20.39 7.73
C ASP A 135 -2.19 -20.66 6.49
N THR A 136 -2.75 -19.61 5.88
CA THR A 136 -3.51 -19.72 4.63
C THR A 136 -2.65 -20.25 3.49
N MET A 137 -1.45 -19.71 3.31
CA MET A 137 -0.51 -20.16 2.27
C MET A 137 -0.08 -21.61 2.48
N GLY A 138 0.21 -22.02 3.72
CA GLY A 138 0.71 -23.37 4.05
C GLY A 138 -0.29 -24.50 3.80
N LYS A 139 -1.59 -24.19 3.65
CA LYS A 139 -2.65 -25.16 3.38
C LYS A 139 -2.76 -25.57 1.90
N LEU A 140 -2.13 -24.81 1.00
CA LEU A 140 -2.28 -24.98 -0.45
C LEU A 140 -1.39 -26.10 -1.01
N ASN A 141 -1.93 -26.81 -2.00
CA ASN A 141 -1.16 -27.69 -2.88
C ASN A 141 -0.65 -26.90 -4.08
N CYS A 142 0.51 -27.28 -4.61
CA CYS A 142 1.14 -26.57 -5.71
C CYS A 142 1.94 -27.49 -6.62
N THR A 143 2.16 -27.00 -7.84
CA THR A 143 3.03 -27.60 -8.87
C THR A 143 4.04 -26.60 -9.43
N SER A 144 3.87 -25.30 -9.12
CA SER A 144 4.78 -24.20 -9.42
C SER A 144 4.73 -23.18 -8.28
N HIS A 145 5.67 -22.23 -8.24
CA HIS A 145 5.74 -21.24 -7.16
C HIS A 145 4.54 -20.28 -7.16
N GLU A 146 4.03 -19.92 -8.33
CA GLU A 146 2.91 -19.00 -8.52
C GLU A 146 1.59 -19.55 -7.97
N HIS A 147 1.45 -20.88 -7.89
CA HIS A 147 0.30 -21.50 -7.22
C HIS A 147 0.28 -21.24 -5.70
N CYS A 148 1.37 -20.72 -5.13
CA CYS A 148 1.46 -20.29 -3.74
C CYS A 148 1.31 -18.78 -3.56
N ASP A 149 1.07 -18.03 -4.64
CA ASP A 149 0.89 -16.58 -4.56
C ASP A 149 -0.51 -16.25 -4.04
N PHE A 150 -0.56 -15.27 -3.15
CA PHE A 150 -1.78 -14.66 -2.67
C PHE A 150 -1.79 -13.21 -3.14
N ASN A 151 -2.33 -12.98 -4.35
CA ASN A 151 -2.24 -11.69 -5.05
C ASN A 151 -0.78 -11.17 -5.09
N ASP A 152 -0.49 -10.06 -4.43
CA ASP A 152 0.84 -9.45 -4.38
C ASP A 152 1.79 -10.08 -3.35
N CYS A 153 1.31 -11.00 -2.54
CA CYS A 153 2.12 -11.76 -1.58
C CYS A 153 2.59 -13.07 -2.22
N HIS A 154 3.84 -13.11 -2.66
CA HIS A 154 4.41 -14.25 -3.37
C HIS A 154 4.81 -15.39 -2.44
N GLY A 155 4.49 -16.61 -2.82
CA GLY A 155 4.79 -17.81 -2.04
C GLY A 155 5.93 -18.66 -2.59
N PHE A 156 6.12 -19.83 -1.99
CA PHE A 156 7.11 -20.81 -2.45
C PHE A 156 6.55 -22.23 -2.42
N CYS A 157 6.55 -22.87 -3.58
CA CYS A 157 6.20 -24.29 -3.71
C CYS A 157 7.39 -25.22 -3.43
N VAL A 158 7.24 -26.12 -2.47
CA VAL A 158 8.17 -27.24 -2.26
C VAL A 158 7.82 -28.36 -3.25
N LEU A 159 8.39 -28.27 -4.45
CA LEU A 159 8.07 -29.14 -5.59
C LEU A 159 8.18 -30.64 -5.29
N THR A 160 9.07 -31.04 -4.38
CA THR A 160 9.21 -32.45 -3.96
C THR A 160 8.00 -32.98 -3.20
N THR A 161 7.26 -32.11 -2.52
CA THR A 161 6.07 -32.47 -1.72
C THR A 161 4.76 -32.01 -2.35
N GLY A 162 4.83 -31.11 -3.34
CA GLY A 162 3.65 -30.48 -3.94
C GLY A 162 2.89 -29.57 -2.97
N LYS A 163 3.57 -29.00 -1.97
CA LYS A 163 2.99 -28.16 -0.92
C LYS A 163 3.63 -26.77 -0.88
N CYS A 164 2.80 -25.77 -0.64
CA CYS A 164 3.27 -24.41 -0.39
C CYS A 164 3.93 -24.31 1.00
N ARG A 165 4.99 -23.50 1.11
CA ARG A 165 5.53 -23.12 2.42
C ARG A 165 4.58 -22.12 3.10
N PRO A 166 4.41 -22.20 4.43
CA PRO A 166 3.73 -21.18 5.20
C PRO A 166 4.65 -19.95 5.36
N GLN A 167 5.00 -19.30 4.25
CA GLN A 167 5.95 -18.21 4.23
C GLN A 167 5.79 -17.35 2.97
N ARG A 168 5.76 -16.03 3.16
CA ARG A 168 5.89 -15.04 2.09
C ARG A 168 7.35 -14.87 1.65
N THR A 169 7.58 -14.77 0.35
CA THR A 169 8.92 -14.66 -0.25
C THR A 169 9.31 -13.23 -0.63
N ASN A 170 8.34 -12.35 -0.87
CA ASN A 170 8.53 -10.92 -1.00
C ASN A 170 8.09 -10.16 0.27
N ASN A 171 8.14 -8.83 0.25
CA ASN A 171 7.58 -8.00 1.32
C ASN A 171 6.83 -6.77 0.77
N ASN A 172 6.19 -6.02 1.68
CA ASN A 172 5.40 -4.84 1.33
C ASN A 172 6.25 -3.79 0.60
N LEU A 173 7.44 -3.48 1.12
CA LEU A 173 8.35 -2.51 0.51
C LEU A 173 8.66 -2.84 -0.95
N GLN A 174 8.88 -4.12 -1.26
CA GLN A 174 9.11 -4.56 -2.64
C GLN A 174 7.95 -4.20 -3.56
N LYS A 175 6.71 -4.41 -3.12
CA LYS A 175 5.51 -4.10 -3.92
C LYS A 175 5.20 -2.62 -3.98
N ILE A 176 5.49 -1.85 -2.93
CA ILE A 176 5.44 -0.38 -3.01
C ILE A 176 6.45 0.13 -4.04
N CYS A 177 7.67 -0.40 -4.04
CA CYS A 177 8.68 -0.02 -5.03
C CYS A 177 8.25 -0.39 -6.45
N GLN A 178 7.65 -1.56 -6.65
CA GLN A 178 7.22 -2.02 -7.96
C GLN A 178 5.95 -1.29 -8.46
N ASP A 179 4.91 -1.23 -7.63
CA ASP A 179 3.56 -0.94 -8.07
C ASP A 179 3.14 0.52 -7.80
N ILE A 180 3.87 1.23 -6.92
CA ILE A 180 3.59 2.63 -6.56
C ILE A 180 4.70 3.58 -7.00
N LEU A 181 5.98 3.21 -6.79
CA LEU A 181 7.11 4.10 -7.05
C LEU A 181 7.65 3.99 -8.49
N SER A 182 7.74 2.77 -9.04
CA SER A 182 8.31 2.53 -10.37
C SER A 182 7.34 2.86 -11.50
N ASP A 183 7.90 3.21 -12.65
CA ASP A 183 7.22 3.10 -13.94
C ASP A 183 7.21 1.64 -14.39
N ASP A 184 6.33 0.81 -13.81
CA ASP A 184 6.08 -0.53 -14.32
C ASP A 184 5.10 -0.44 -15.50
N PRO A 185 5.46 -0.89 -16.72
CA PRO A 185 4.57 -0.86 -17.88
C PRO A 185 3.27 -1.66 -17.70
N LYS A 186 3.21 -2.57 -16.70
CA LYS A 186 1.98 -3.27 -16.33
C LYS A 186 0.98 -2.35 -15.65
N ASN A 187 1.44 -1.22 -15.10
CA ASN A 187 0.60 -0.24 -14.47
C ASN A 187 0.08 0.73 -15.52
N PHE A 188 -1.23 0.93 -15.54
CA PHE A 188 -1.88 1.96 -16.36
C PHE A 188 -1.45 3.39 -15.98
N PHE A 189 -0.77 3.53 -14.84
CA PHE A 189 -0.28 4.77 -14.25
C PHE A 189 1.25 4.76 -14.20
N ALA A 190 1.85 5.94 -14.36
CA ALA A 190 3.27 6.12 -14.07
C ALA A 190 3.49 6.10 -12.56
N GLY A 191 4.69 5.70 -12.13
CA GLY A 191 5.06 5.67 -10.73
C GLY A 191 5.12 7.07 -10.13
N LEU A 192 4.93 7.18 -8.81
CA LEU A 192 5.02 8.47 -8.12
C LEU A 192 6.36 9.17 -8.35
N VAL A 193 7.44 8.40 -8.54
CA VAL A 193 8.78 8.95 -8.77
C VAL A 193 9.20 8.98 -10.24
N HIS A 194 8.26 8.81 -11.18
CA HIS A 194 8.50 8.97 -12.62
C HIS A 194 9.05 10.37 -12.95
N ASN A 195 9.81 10.46 -14.04
CA ASN A 195 10.44 11.69 -14.52
C ASN A 195 11.09 12.53 -13.40
N PRO A 196 12.01 11.95 -12.60
CA PRO A 196 12.72 12.65 -11.54
C PRO A 196 13.61 13.79 -12.09
N PRO A 197 14.03 14.75 -11.23
CA PRO A 197 14.99 15.79 -11.61
C PRO A 197 16.25 15.19 -12.25
N THR A 198 16.71 15.80 -13.35
CA THR A 198 17.77 15.27 -14.22
C THR A 198 19.02 14.84 -13.43
N ASP A 199 19.45 15.65 -12.46
CA ASP A 199 20.66 15.41 -11.66
C ASP A 199 20.58 14.18 -10.75
N LEU A 200 19.36 13.73 -10.44
CA LEU A 200 19.11 12.56 -9.59
C LEU A 200 18.44 11.41 -10.33
N SER A 201 18.13 11.58 -11.61
CA SER A 201 17.25 10.67 -12.34
C SER A 201 17.76 9.24 -12.33
N TYR A 202 19.00 9.02 -12.76
CA TYR A 202 19.64 7.71 -12.72
C TYR A 202 19.62 7.09 -11.32
N ARG A 203 19.99 7.87 -10.29
CA ARG A 203 20.10 7.36 -8.92
C ARG A 203 18.75 6.99 -8.31
N ILE A 204 17.69 7.76 -8.59
CA ILE A 204 16.34 7.47 -8.10
C ILE A 204 15.80 6.22 -8.82
N THR A 205 15.87 6.19 -10.15
CA THR A 205 15.35 5.08 -10.95
C THR A 205 16.05 3.77 -10.61
N THR A 206 17.39 3.76 -10.53
CA THR A 206 18.14 2.55 -10.15
C THR A 206 17.79 2.08 -8.74
N LEU A 207 17.71 2.99 -7.76
CA LEU A 207 17.41 2.61 -6.38
C LEU A 207 16.00 2.01 -6.24
N VAL A 208 15.02 2.57 -6.97
CA VAL A 208 13.64 2.06 -6.96
C VAL A 208 13.55 0.70 -7.68
N GLN A 209 14.28 0.50 -8.77
CA GLN A 209 14.36 -0.79 -9.46
C GLN A 209 15.03 -1.87 -8.59
N GLU A 210 16.14 -1.55 -7.92
CA GLU A 210 16.78 -2.45 -6.96
C GLU A 210 15.85 -2.78 -5.78
N CYS A 211 15.07 -1.79 -5.32
CA CYS A 211 14.09 -2.02 -4.27
C CYS A 211 12.96 -2.95 -4.72
N ALA A 212 12.48 -2.81 -5.95
CA ALA A 212 11.43 -3.67 -6.52
C ALA A 212 11.95 -5.09 -6.83
N ASN A 213 13.25 -5.23 -7.09
CA ASN A 213 13.87 -6.49 -7.48
C ASN A 213 15.30 -6.62 -6.94
N PRO A 214 15.47 -6.91 -5.63
CA PRO A 214 16.79 -6.92 -4.98
C PRO A 214 17.72 -8.02 -5.50
N ASP A 215 17.16 -9.08 -6.11
CA ASP A 215 17.93 -10.21 -6.65
C ASP A 215 18.30 -10.04 -8.13
N GLY A 216 17.90 -8.94 -8.78
CA GLY A 216 18.11 -8.74 -10.22
C GLY A 216 17.39 -9.76 -11.11
N SER A 217 16.41 -10.49 -10.56
CA SER A 217 15.66 -11.55 -11.25
C SER A 217 14.60 -10.93 -12.16
N HIS A 218 15.01 -10.35 -13.29
CA HIS A 218 14.06 -9.81 -14.27
C HIS A 218 13.26 -10.96 -14.92
N GLY A 219 12.08 -11.27 -14.37
CA GLY A 219 11.10 -12.14 -15.03
C GLY A 219 11.45 -13.63 -15.08
N ILE A 220 12.39 -14.11 -14.27
CA ILE A 220 12.59 -15.56 -14.11
C ILE A 220 11.55 -16.08 -13.12
N LEU A 221 10.39 -16.46 -13.67
CA LEU A 221 9.23 -17.03 -12.96
C LEU A 221 9.58 -18.26 -12.09
N SER A 222 10.71 -18.92 -12.36
CA SER A 222 11.10 -20.15 -11.68
C SER A 222 11.87 -19.98 -10.37
N LYS A 223 12.18 -18.75 -9.93
CA LYS A 223 12.94 -18.52 -8.68
C LYS A 223 12.07 -17.84 -7.63
N ALA A 224 12.11 -18.36 -6.41
CA ALA A 224 11.58 -17.67 -5.23
C ALA A 224 12.14 -16.25 -5.19
N ARG A 225 11.27 -15.24 -5.00
CA ARG A 225 11.72 -13.86 -4.79
C ARG A 225 12.38 -13.76 -3.41
N SER A 226 13.35 -12.86 -3.23
CA SER A 226 13.84 -12.50 -1.91
C SER A 226 13.22 -11.18 -1.46
N PRO A 227 12.95 -11.02 -0.14
CA PRO A 227 12.36 -9.80 0.39
C PRO A 227 13.36 -8.65 0.31
N THR A 228 12.87 -7.45 0.01
CA THR A 228 13.70 -6.25 -0.06
C THR A 228 14.24 -5.88 1.32
N PRO A 229 15.55 -5.70 1.52
CA PRO A 229 16.11 -5.38 2.83
C PRO A 229 15.62 -4.04 3.37
N ALA A 230 15.38 -3.95 4.69
CA ALA A 230 14.86 -2.74 5.34
C ALA A 230 15.74 -1.49 5.16
N VAL A 231 17.02 -1.63 4.79
CA VAL A 231 17.92 -0.51 4.46
C VAL A 231 17.37 0.35 3.31
N TYR A 232 16.55 -0.21 2.42
CA TYR A 232 15.97 0.52 1.30
C TYR A 232 14.99 1.60 1.75
N TYR A 233 14.27 1.44 2.87
CA TYR A 233 13.46 2.52 3.45
C TYR A 233 14.28 3.79 3.67
N HIS A 234 15.46 3.66 4.29
CA HIS A 234 16.34 4.79 4.56
C HIS A 234 16.97 5.35 3.27
N LYS A 235 17.44 4.49 2.36
CA LYS A 235 18.02 4.93 1.08
C LYS A 235 17.01 5.74 0.26
N LEU A 236 15.77 5.25 0.16
CA LEU A 236 14.70 5.88 -0.61
C LEU A 236 14.31 7.23 0.01
N ARG A 237 14.02 7.27 1.32
CA ARG A 237 13.72 8.54 1.99
C ARG A 237 14.84 9.56 1.82
N HIS A 238 16.09 9.14 1.99
CA HIS A 238 17.24 10.04 1.85
C HIS A 238 17.34 10.65 0.45
N ILE A 239 17.21 9.85 -0.61
CA ILE A 239 17.34 10.38 -1.98
C ILE A 239 16.14 11.23 -2.37
N LEU A 240 14.93 10.85 -1.93
CA LEU A 240 13.70 11.59 -2.18
C LEU A 240 13.74 12.95 -1.48
N GLN A 241 14.16 13.01 -0.21
CA GLN A 241 14.36 14.26 0.52
C GLN A 241 15.40 15.16 -0.16
N LYS A 242 16.53 14.59 -0.60
CA LYS A 242 17.55 15.34 -1.36
C LYS A 242 16.97 15.95 -2.65
N SER A 243 16.09 15.23 -3.34
CA SER A 243 15.45 15.72 -4.57
C SER A 243 14.57 16.94 -4.34
N LEU A 244 13.91 17.06 -3.18
CA LEU A 244 13.08 18.22 -2.83
C LEU A 244 13.91 19.50 -2.68
N VAL A 245 15.11 19.39 -2.09
CA VAL A 245 16.01 20.53 -1.89
C VAL A 245 16.56 21.04 -3.22
N LEU A 246 16.97 20.12 -4.11
CA LEU A 246 17.48 20.47 -5.44
C LEU A 246 16.38 21.12 -6.29
N TYR A 247 15.18 20.53 -6.30
CA TYR A 247 14.05 21.05 -7.07
C TYR A 247 13.69 22.50 -6.69
N LYS A 248 13.69 22.84 -5.39
CA LYS A 248 13.48 24.22 -4.91
C LYS A 248 14.56 25.18 -5.40
N THR A 249 15.82 24.72 -5.45
CA THR A 249 16.95 25.55 -5.91
C THR A 249 16.84 25.86 -7.41
N THR A 250 16.46 24.86 -8.22
CA THR A 250 16.30 25.03 -9.68
C THR A 250 15.14 25.94 -10.03
N GLN A 251 14.00 25.84 -9.34
CA GLN A 251 12.85 26.75 -9.53
C GLN A 251 13.20 28.20 -9.17
N ASN A 252 13.91 28.41 -8.06
CA ASN A 252 14.36 29.75 -7.65
C ASN A 252 15.39 30.36 -8.61
N ALA A 253 16.23 29.53 -9.24
CA ALA A 253 17.14 29.98 -10.29
C ALA A 253 16.36 30.39 -11.55
N HIS A 254 15.36 29.60 -11.97
CA HIS A 254 14.56 29.91 -13.16
C HIS A 254 13.78 31.22 -13.02
N ASN A 255 13.21 31.50 -11.84
CA ASN A 255 12.48 32.75 -11.55
C ASN A 255 13.38 33.99 -11.40
N LYS A 256 14.70 33.86 -11.36
CA LYS A 256 15.63 35.01 -11.34
C LYS A 256 16.00 35.52 -12.74
N TYR A 257 15.65 34.78 -13.78
CA TYR A 257 15.97 35.09 -15.18
C TYR A 257 14.72 35.31 -16.04
N VAL A 258 13.56 35.54 -15.40
CA VAL A 258 12.30 35.97 -16.02
C VAL A 258 11.94 37.34 -15.47
#